data_AF-A0A699R8J5-F1
#
_entry.id   AF-A0A699R8J5-F1
#
_cell.length_a   1.000
_cell.length_b   1.000
_cell.length_c   1.000
_cell.angle_alpha   90.00
_cell.angle_beta   90.00
_cell.angle_gamma   90.00
#
_symmetry.space_group_name_H-M   'P 1'
#
loop_
_entity.id
_entity.type
_entity.pdbx_description
1 polymer ?
#
loop_
_entity_poly.entity_id
_entity_poly.type
_entity_poly.pdbx_seq_one_letter_code
_entity_poly.pdbx_strand_id
1 'polypeptide(L)'
;MASDCGFVLLANITLDASQRPARTPYVSELPKFLQETAFLDRIRGLIPGWEIPKLSPASFAEQSGLKADYFSDILLLLRQELETDAYCARHIQLGPDAYQRNQESIRALASGYMKLLFPHGEVSDADFQKYCVQPAINLRQGVWDQLYTLDPEYRKYGQFVTP
;
A
#
# COMPACT_ATOMS: atom_id res chain seq x y z
N MET A 1 3.35 3.39 26.16
CA MET A 1 3.20 2.18 25.33
C MET A 1 2.73 2.63 23.96
N ALA A 2 3.53 2.40 22.92
CA ALA A 2 3.08 2.61 21.54
C ALA A 2 2.11 1.49 21.16
N SER A 3 1.10 1.78 20.35
CA SER A 3 0.11 0.79 19.92
C SER A 3 0.65 -0.03 18.75
N ASP A 4 0.51 -1.36 18.80
CA ASP A 4 0.83 -2.26 17.69
C ASP A 4 -0.28 -2.32 16.63
N CYS A 5 -1.19 -1.34 16.56
CA CYS A 5 -2.26 -1.31 15.57
C CYS A 5 -1.94 -0.37 14.39
N GLY A 6 -2.36 -0.79 13.20
CA GLY A 6 -2.50 0.11 12.05
C GLY A 6 -3.90 0.73 12.03
N PHE A 7 -4.09 1.75 11.21
CA PHE A 7 -5.41 2.27 10.90
C PHE A 7 -5.59 2.37 9.38
N VAL A 8 -6.83 2.28 8.94
CA VAL A 8 -7.23 2.45 7.54
C VAL A 8 -8.22 3.61 7.50
N LEU A 9 -8.03 4.54 6.57
CA LEU A 9 -8.92 5.67 6.37
C LEU A 9 -9.68 5.48 5.07
N LEU A 10 -10.99 5.66 5.13
CA LEU A 10 -11.83 5.79 3.95
C LEU A 10 -12.05 7.27 3.68
N ALA A 11 -11.74 7.67 2.46
CA ALA A 11 -11.81 9.05 2.01
C ALA A 11 -12.58 9.12 0.69
N ASN A 12 -13.45 10.11 0.57
CA ASN A 12 -14.17 10.40 -0.67
C ASN A 12 -13.53 11.62 -1.33
N ILE A 13 -13.30 11.52 -2.63
CA ILE A 13 -12.81 12.62 -3.46
C ILE A 13 -13.72 12.77 -4.68
N THR A 14 -13.70 13.96 -5.27
CA THR A 14 -14.48 14.25 -6.48
C THR A 14 -13.83 13.58 -7.70
N LEU A 15 -14.64 12.90 -8.52
CA LEU A 15 -14.19 12.29 -9.76
C LEU A 15 -14.73 13.05 -10.99
N ASP A 16 -13.94 13.08 -12.06
CA ASP A 16 -14.32 13.64 -13.36
C ASP A 16 -15.22 12.69 -14.17
N ALA A 17 -15.65 13.13 -15.35
CA ALA A 17 -16.47 12.33 -16.27
C ALA A 17 -15.79 11.03 -16.74
N SER A 18 -14.46 10.93 -16.61
CA SER A 18 -13.65 9.76 -16.94
C SER A 18 -13.33 8.88 -15.72
N GLN A 19 -13.99 9.10 -14.58
CA GLN A 19 -13.76 8.39 -13.31
C GLN A 19 -12.33 8.54 -12.76
N ARG A 20 -11.70 9.70 -12.98
CA ARG A 20 -10.38 10.04 -12.40
C ARG A 20 -10.52 11.17 -11.38
N PRO A 21 -9.57 11.34 -10.45
CA PRO A 21 -9.58 12.47 -9.52
C PRO A 21 -9.74 13.80 -10.26
N ALA A 22 -10.76 14.58 -9.88
CA ALA A 22 -11.04 15.87 -10.52
C ALA A 22 -10.03 16.96 -10.11
N ARG A 23 -9.30 16.75 -9.02
CA ARG A 23 -8.29 17.67 -8.49
C ARG A 23 -7.01 16.93 -8.15
N THR A 24 -5.88 17.62 -8.30
CA THR A 24 -4.56 17.14 -7.88
C THR A 24 -3.86 18.27 -7.13
N PRO A 25 -3.26 18.01 -5.95
CA PRO A 25 -3.25 16.74 -5.23
C PRO A 25 -4.63 16.42 -4.64
N TYR A 26 -5.08 15.17 -4.71
CA TYR A 26 -6.45 14.81 -4.27
C TYR A 26 -6.63 14.90 -2.75
N VAL A 27 -5.53 14.88 -1.99
CA VAL A 27 -5.57 15.10 -0.52
C VAL A 27 -6.08 16.50 -0.15
N SER A 28 -6.09 17.46 -1.09
CA SER A 28 -6.63 18.80 -0.87
C SER A 28 -8.14 18.85 -0.58
N GLU A 29 -8.88 17.79 -0.93
CA GLU A 29 -10.31 17.64 -0.61
C GLU A 29 -10.55 17.06 0.79
N LEU A 30 -9.50 16.57 1.45
CA LEU A 30 -9.60 15.90 2.75
C LEU A 30 -9.49 16.92 3.90
N PRO A 31 -9.92 16.57 5.13
CA PRO A 31 -9.67 17.40 6.31
C PRO A 31 -8.22 17.86 6.44
N LYS A 32 -8.00 19.08 6.95
CA LYS A 32 -6.66 19.72 7.03
C LYS A 32 -5.57 18.83 7.62
N PHE A 33 -5.88 18.03 8.64
CA PHE A 33 -4.90 17.14 9.26
C PHE A 33 -4.37 16.05 8.32
N LEU A 34 -5.13 15.66 7.29
CA LEU A 34 -4.72 14.72 6.23
C LEU A 34 -3.96 15.40 5.09
N GLN A 35 -3.87 16.73 5.09
CA GLN A 35 -3.09 17.51 4.13
C GLN A 35 -1.66 17.75 4.61
N GLU A 36 -1.39 17.53 5.91
CA GLU A 36 -0.08 17.71 6.52
C GLU A 36 0.92 16.69 5.94
N THR A 37 1.99 17.18 5.32
CA THR A 37 3.00 16.33 4.65
C THR A 37 3.67 15.38 5.63
N ALA A 38 3.94 15.83 6.86
CA ALA A 38 4.47 14.98 7.92
C ALA A 38 3.54 13.80 8.27
N PHE A 39 2.22 13.99 8.17
CA PHE A 39 1.26 12.91 8.37
C PHE A 39 1.20 11.98 7.16
N LEU A 40 1.07 12.53 5.94
CA LEU A 40 1.05 11.76 4.70
C LEU A 40 2.31 10.91 4.54
N ASP A 41 3.46 11.42 4.95
CA ASP A 41 4.72 10.70 4.90
C ASP A 41 4.66 9.39 5.72
N ARG A 42 3.91 9.38 6.83
CA ARG A 42 3.66 8.19 7.67
C ARG A 42 2.72 7.16 7.04
N ILE A 43 1.98 7.50 5.99
CA ILE A 43 1.05 6.59 5.30
C ILE A 43 1.82 5.65 4.37
N ARG A 44 1.68 4.34 4.56
CA ARG A 44 2.44 3.35 3.78
C ARG A 44 1.98 3.24 2.33
N GLY A 45 0.67 3.33 2.08
CA GLY A 45 0.12 3.19 0.74
C GLY A 45 -1.24 3.83 0.62
N LEU A 46 -1.61 4.16 -0.61
CA LEU A 46 -2.91 4.68 -0.98
C LEU A 46 -3.57 3.75 -1.98
N ILE A 47 -4.78 3.30 -1.65
CA ILE A 47 -5.58 2.44 -2.52
C ILE A 47 -6.52 3.35 -3.34
N PRO A 48 -6.36 3.44 -4.67
CA PRO A 48 -7.21 4.27 -5.52
C PRO A 48 -8.59 3.63 -5.68
N GLY A 49 -9.55 4.04 -4.86
CA GLY A 49 -10.90 3.47 -4.86
C GLY A 49 -11.63 3.57 -6.21
N TRP A 50 -11.28 4.54 -7.06
CA TRP A 50 -11.85 4.72 -8.40
C TRP A 50 -11.34 3.71 -9.43
N GLU A 51 -10.23 3.01 -9.16
CA GLU A 51 -9.71 1.94 -10.02
C GLU A 51 -10.27 0.57 -9.63
N ILE A 52 -10.91 0.47 -8.47
CA ILE A 52 -11.49 -0.78 -7.98
C ILE A 52 -12.80 -1.03 -8.74
N PRO A 53 -12.97 -2.21 -9.36
CA PRO A 53 -14.23 -2.55 -10.02
C PRO A 53 -15.36 -2.60 -8.99
N LYS A 54 -16.53 -2.10 -9.38
CA LYS A 54 -17.73 -2.18 -8.53
C LYS A 54 -18.08 -3.65 -8.31
N LEU A 55 -18.39 -3.99 -7.06
CA LEU A 55 -18.88 -5.32 -6.72
C LEU A 55 -20.16 -5.60 -7.51
N SER A 56 -20.21 -6.79 -8.11
CA SER A 56 -21.37 -7.30 -8.84
C SER A 56 -21.80 -8.64 -8.23
N PRO A 57 -22.98 -9.17 -8.58
CA PRO A 57 -23.36 -10.52 -8.16
C PRO A 57 -22.31 -11.59 -8.48
N ALA A 58 -21.53 -11.42 -9.56
CA ALA A 58 -20.44 -12.31 -9.94
C ALA A 58 -19.19 -12.19 -9.05
N SER A 59 -19.11 -11.18 -8.17
CA SER A 59 -18.01 -11.00 -7.23
C SER A 59 -18.17 -11.84 -5.95
N PHE A 60 -19.37 -12.39 -5.70
CA PHE A 60 -19.61 -13.21 -4.51
C PHE A 60 -19.20 -14.67 -4.76
N ALA A 61 -18.58 -15.28 -3.75
CA ALA A 61 -18.22 -16.68 -3.81
C ALA A 61 -19.49 -17.55 -3.79
N GLU A 62 -19.58 -18.50 -4.72
CA GLU A 62 -20.66 -19.50 -4.78
C GLU A 62 -20.38 -20.73 -3.89
N GLN A 63 -19.15 -20.82 -3.35
CA GLN A 63 -18.65 -21.97 -2.59
C GLN A 63 -18.46 -21.63 -1.10
N SER A 64 -18.19 -22.66 -0.31
CA SER A 64 -17.89 -22.52 1.12
C SER A 64 -16.73 -21.56 1.36
N GLY A 65 -16.97 -20.57 2.22
CA GLY A 65 -15.95 -19.64 2.70
C GLY A 65 -15.44 -20.01 4.10
N LEU A 66 -14.36 -19.33 4.51
CA LEU A 66 -13.89 -19.38 5.90
C LEU A 66 -14.80 -18.51 6.78
N LYS A 67 -15.02 -18.96 8.02
CA LYS A 67 -15.65 -18.10 9.02
C LYS A 67 -14.72 -16.92 9.34
N ALA A 68 -15.30 -15.74 9.55
CA ALA A 68 -14.55 -14.50 9.70
C ALA A 68 -13.63 -14.50 10.94
N ASP A 69 -14.05 -15.13 12.03
CA ASP A 69 -13.25 -15.31 13.25
C ASP A 69 -12.01 -16.18 12.98
N TYR A 70 -12.21 -17.34 12.37
CA TYR A 70 -11.14 -18.26 11.99
C TYR A 70 -10.15 -17.61 11.01
N PHE A 71 -10.66 -16.90 10.00
CA PHE A 71 -9.80 -16.16 9.07
C PHE A 71 -9.00 -15.06 9.77
N SER A 72 -9.61 -14.35 10.73
CA SER A 72 -8.93 -13.31 11.50
C SER A 72 -7.78 -13.88 12.33
N ASP A 73 -7.96 -15.05 12.94
CA ASP A 73 -6.89 -15.74 13.68
C ASP A 73 -5.72 -16.12 12.76
N ILE A 74 -6.01 -16.60 11.55
CA ILE A 74 -4.97 -16.86 10.53
C ILE A 74 -4.20 -15.58 10.20
N LEU A 75 -4.89 -14.46 9.97
CA LEU A 75 -4.23 -13.18 9.68
C LEU A 75 -3.34 -12.70 10.82
N LEU A 76 -3.74 -12.93 12.08
CA LEU A 76 -2.92 -12.62 13.26
C LEU A 76 -1.65 -13.47 13.30
N LEU A 77 -1.75 -14.78 13.01
CA LEU A 77 -0.60 -15.68 12.94
C LEU A 77 0.36 -15.27 11.80
N LEU A 78 -0.19 -15.02 10.61
CA LEU A 78 0.60 -14.54 9.45
C LEU A 78 1.29 -13.21 9.75
N ARG A 79 0.65 -12.32 10.50
CA ARG A 79 1.24 -11.04 10.91
C ARG A 79 2.48 -11.23 11.80
N GLN A 80 2.48 -12.24 12.68
CA GLN A 80 3.59 -12.55 13.60
C GLN A 80 4.75 -13.28 12.92
N GLU A 81 4.53 -13.81 11.73
CA GLU A 81 5.54 -14.47 10.90
C GLU A 81 6.59 -13.45 10.41
N LEU A 82 7.87 -13.65 10.77
CA LEU A 82 8.96 -12.70 10.50
C LEU A 82 9.85 -13.10 9.32
N GLU A 83 9.82 -14.35 8.87
CA GLU A 83 10.63 -14.84 7.75
C GLU A 83 10.24 -14.13 6.45
N THR A 84 8.95 -13.90 6.23
CA THR A 84 8.44 -13.15 5.07
C THR A 84 8.91 -11.69 5.09
N ASP A 85 8.93 -11.06 6.27
CA ASP A 85 9.44 -9.70 6.43
C ASP A 85 10.95 -9.65 6.12
N ALA A 86 11.71 -10.63 6.62
CA ALA A 86 13.13 -10.76 6.37
C ALA A 86 13.42 -11.08 4.88
N TYR A 87 12.61 -11.92 4.24
CA TYR A 87 12.67 -12.20 2.81
C TYR A 87 12.49 -10.92 2.00
N CYS A 88 11.44 -10.13 2.27
CA CYS A 88 11.20 -8.86 1.59
C CYS A 88 12.35 -7.87 1.82
N ALA A 89 12.90 -7.80 3.02
CA ALA A 89 14.02 -6.91 3.33
C ALA A 89 15.30 -7.24 2.53
N ARG A 90 15.55 -8.53 2.25
CA ARG A 90 16.69 -8.99 1.44
C ARG A 90 16.50 -8.78 -0.06
N HIS A 91 15.28 -8.97 -0.56
CA HIS A 91 15.01 -8.94 -2.01
C HIS A 91 14.60 -7.55 -2.52
N ILE A 92 14.12 -6.67 -1.64
CA ILE A 92 13.71 -5.30 -2.01
C ILE A 92 14.76 -4.33 -1.47
N GLN A 93 15.60 -3.81 -2.34
CA GLN A 93 16.55 -2.76 -2.03
C GLN A 93 16.44 -1.67 -3.08
N LEU A 94 15.98 -0.50 -2.67
CA LEU A 94 15.95 0.67 -3.53
C LEU A 94 17.37 1.22 -3.66
N GLY A 95 17.62 1.98 -4.73
CA GLY A 95 18.92 2.59 -4.98
C GLY A 95 19.40 3.50 -3.82
N PRO A 96 20.69 3.85 -3.79
CA PRO A 96 21.30 4.59 -2.67
C PRO A 96 20.65 5.96 -2.40
N ASP A 97 20.08 6.59 -3.42
CA ASP A 97 19.42 7.90 -3.32
C ASP A 97 17.91 7.78 -3.00
N ALA A 98 17.41 6.56 -2.78
CA ALA A 98 16.01 6.36 -2.47
C ALA A 98 15.66 6.85 -1.07
N TYR A 99 14.51 7.52 -0.96
CA TYR A 99 14.01 7.95 0.33
C TYR A 99 13.69 6.74 1.22
N GLN A 100 14.38 6.62 2.36
CA GLN A 100 14.33 5.44 3.24
C GLN A 100 12.91 5.00 3.60
N ARG A 101 12.01 5.96 3.83
CA ARG A 101 10.62 5.67 4.19
C ARG A 101 9.81 5.03 3.06
N ASN A 102 10.15 5.34 1.79
CA ASN A 102 9.56 4.65 0.64
C ASN A 102 9.97 3.18 0.65
N GLN A 103 11.25 2.89 0.89
CA GLN A 103 11.75 1.52 1.00
C GLN A 103 11.06 0.75 2.13
N GLU A 104 10.96 1.32 3.33
CA GLU A 104 10.29 0.69 4.46
C GLU A 104 8.80 0.44 4.20
N SER A 105 8.13 1.37 3.50
CA SER A 105 6.72 1.23 3.15
C SER A 105 6.51 0.12 2.12
N ILE A 106 7.33 0.09 1.06
CA ILE A 106 7.26 -0.93 0.01
C ILE A 106 7.54 -2.32 0.58
N ARG A 107 8.58 -2.48 1.42
CA ARG A 107 8.90 -3.76 2.07
C ARG A 107 7.73 -4.28 2.91
N ALA A 108 7.13 -3.41 3.73
CA ALA A 108 6.00 -3.80 4.57
C ALA A 108 4.74 -4.15 3.76
N LEU A 109 4.44 -3.39 2.70
CA LEU A 109 3.33 -3.68 1.80
C LEU A 109 3.54 -4.99 1.05
N ALA A 110 4.74 -5.20 0.48
CA ALA A 110 5.08 -6.42 -0.24
C ALA A 110 5.05 -7.65 0.66
N SER A 111 5.51 -7.53 1.91
CA SER A 111 5.36 -8.60 2.92
C SER A 111 3.89 -8.93 3.19
N GLY A 112 3.04 -7.90 3.35
CA GLY A 112 1.59 -8.10 3.49
C GLY A 112 0.99 -8.86 2.32
N TYR A 113 1.34 -8.48 1.08
CA TYR A 113 0.91 -9.22 -0.11
C TYR A 113 1.42 -10.65 -0.13
N MET A 114 2.70 -10.89 0.21
CA MET A 114 3.27 -12.23 0.23
C MET A 114 2.59 -13.11 1.27
N LYS A 115 2.34 -12.60 2.48
CA LYS A 115 1.59 -13.30 3.53
C LYS A 115 0.17 -13.68 3.09
N LEU A 116 -0.50 -12.81 2.33
CA LEU A 116 -1.88 -13.05 1.87
C LEU A 116 -1.97 -13.99 0.66
N LEU A 117 -1.07 -13.84 -0.31
CA LEU A 117 -1.12 -14.54 -1.61
C LEU A 117 -0.28 -15.81 -1.62
N PHE A 118 0.82 -15.84 -0.87
CA PHE A 118 1.77 -16.94 -0.75
C PHE A 118 1.98 -17.32 0.72
N PRO A 119 0.91 -17.65 1.48
CA PRO A 119 1.01 -17.97 2.92
C PRO A 119 1.86 -19.20 3.23
N HIS A 120 2.18 -20.01 2.21
CA HIS A 120 3.04 -21.19 2.31
C HIS A 120 4.53 -20.86 2.15
N GLY A 121 4.89 -19.59 1.90
CA GLY A 121 6.27 -19.11 1.85
C GLY A 121 7.02 -19.39 0.54
N GLU A 122 6.43 -20.15 -0.40
CA GLU A 122 7.03 -20.42 -1.70
C GLU A 122 6.49 -19.43 -2.74
N VAL A 123 7.39 -18.69 -3.37
CA VAL A 123 7.05 -17.73 -4.43
C VAL A 123 8.21 -17.67 -5.43
N SER A 124 7.90 -17.68 -6.73
CA SER A 124 8.91 -17.45 -7.75
C SER A 124 9.31 -15.97 -7.78
N ASP A 125 10.54 -15.65 -8.20
CA ASP A 125 10.98 -14.24 -8.32
C ASP A 125 10.03 -13.41 -9.21
N ALA A 126 9.52 -14.03 -10.28
CA ALA A 126 8.57 -13.39 -11.19
C ALA A 126 7.22 -13.10 -10.52
N ASP A 127 6.68 -14.06 -9.77
CA ASP A 127 5.42 -13.90 -9.05
C ASP A 127 5.57 -12.93 -7.86
N PHE A 128 6.68 -12.99 -7.16
CA PHE A 128 7.00 -12.05 -6.08
C PHE A 128 7.03 -10.62 -6.61
N GLN A 129 7.74 -10.40 -7.72
CA GLN A 129 7.80 -9.08 -8.35
C GLN A 129 6.41 -8.63 -8.82
N LYS A 130 5.65 -9.50 -9.48
CA LYS A 130 4.36 -9.16 -10.08
C LYS A 130 3.25 -8.93 -9.06
N TYR A 131 3.14 -9.78 -8.05
CA TYR A 131 1.99 -9.80 -7.14
C TYR A 131 2.28 -9.17 -5.78
N CYS A 132 3.55 -9.03 -5.39
CA CYS A 132 3.91 -8.43 -4.10
C CYS A 132 4.58 -7.07 -4.26
N VAL A 133 5.67 -7.01 -5.04
CA VAL A 133 6.51 -5.79 -5.13
C VAL A 133 5.85 -4.71 -5.98
N GLN A 134 5.38 -5.03 -7.19
CA GLN A 134 4.78 -4.05 -8.09
C GLN A 134 3.52 -3.38 -7.49
N PRO A 135 2.57 -4.11 -6.89
CA PRO A 135 1.42 -3.48 -6.24
C PRO A 135 1.85 -2.61 -5.05
N ALA A 136 2.83 -3.06 -4.24
CA ALA A 136 3.36 -2.27 -3.14
C ALA A 136 3.99 -0.94 -3.60
N ILE A 137 4.75 -0.96 -4.70
CA ILE A 137 5.28 0.23 -5.35
C ILE A 137 4.16 1.16 -5.77
N ASN A 138 3.13 0.65 -6.47
CA ASN A 138 2.03 1.46 -6.97
C ASN A 138 1.28 2.17 -5.83
N LEU A 139 1.00 1.44 -4.73
CA LEU A 139 0.33 2.03 -3.57
C LEU A 139 1.19 3.11 -2.90
N ARG A 140 2.51 2.90 -2.76
CA ARG A 140 3.40 3.90 -2.16
C ARG A 140 3.64 5.08 -3.09
N GLN A 141 3.69 4.86 -4.41
CA GLN A 141 3.79 5.92 -5.42
C GLN A 141 2.61 6.87 -5.30
N GLY A 142 1.39 6.38 -5.11
CA GLY A 142 0.22 7.23 -4.88
C GLY A 142 0.40 8.20 -3.70
N VAL A 143 0.99 7.75 -2.59
CA VAL A 143 1.31 8.65 -1.46
C VAL A 143 2.43 9.63 -1.83
N TRP A 144 3.47 9.13 -2.48
CA TRP A 144 4.64 9.90 -2.88
C TRP A 144 4.29 11.03 -3.84
N ASP A 145 3.39 10.80 -4.81
CA ASP A 145 2.91 11.81 -5.74
C ASP A 145 2.25 13.00 -5.01
N GLN A 146 1.52 12.73 -3.92
CA GLN A 146 0.92 13.79 -3.11
C GLN A 146 1.99 14.59 -2.38
N LEU A 147 2.96 13.92 -1.76
CA LEU A 147 4.07 14.56 -1.06
C LEU A 147 4.91 15.43 -2.00
N TYR A 148 5.27 14.89 -3.17
CA TYR A 148 6.08 15.56 -4.20
C TYR A 148 5.39 16.81 -4.75
N THR A 149 4.05 16.78 -4.83
CA THR A 149 3.23 17.91 -5.26
C THR A 149 3.13 18.97 -4.16
N LEU A 150 2.87 18.56 -2.91
CA LEU A 150 2.58 19.45 -1.79
C LEU A 150 3.82 20.17 -1.24
N ASP A 151 4.97 19.49 -1.21
CA ASP A 151 6.15 19.98 -0.49
C ASP A 151 7.41 19.89 -1.38
N PRO A 152 7.99 21.04 -1.78
CA PRO A 152 9.21 21.09 -2.57
C PRO A 152 10.42 20.38 -1.95
N GLU A 153 10.44 20.14 -0.63
CA GLU A 153 11.55 19.45 0.02
C GLU A 153 11.78 18.05 -0.57
N TYR A 154 10.70 17.35 -0.93
CA TYR A 154 10.80 15.99 -1.47
C TYR A 154 11.35 15.94 -2.90
N ARG A 155 11.45 17.08 -3.60
CA ARG A 155 11.97 17.17 -4.97
C ARG A 155 13.49 17.00 -5.07
N LYS A 156 14.19 16.98 -3.94
CA LYS A 156 15.60 16.55 -3.88
C LYS A 156 15.79 15.06 -4.17
N TYR A 157 14.71 14.28 -4.08
CA TYR A 157 14.67 12.87 -4.48
C TYR A 157 13.98 12.72 -5.85
N GLY A 158 14.07 11.51 -6.43
CA GLY A 158 13.37 11.18 -7.66
C GLY A 158 11.84 11.31 -7.55
N GLN A 159 11.19 11.63 -8.66
CA GLN A 159 9.73 11.68 -8.74
C GLN A 159 9.09 10.30 -8.53
N PHE A 160 9.80 9.22 -8.89
CA PHE A 160 9.35 7.85 -8.69
C PHE A 160 10.00 7.23 -7.44
N VAL A 161 9.22 6.41 -6.73
CA VAL A 161 9.70 5.72 -5.51
C VAL A 161 10.80 4.70 -5.81
N THR A 162 10.77 4.13 -7.01
CA THR A 162 11.85 3.33 -7.59
C THR A 162 12.52 4.15 -8.69
N PRO A 163 13.87 4.25 -8.71
CA PRO A 163 14.59 4.89 -9.79
C PRO A 163 14.45 4.13 -11.13
#